data_AF-A0A7C3JSQ7-F1
#
_entry.id   AF-A0A7C3JSQ7-F1
#
_cell.length_a   1.000
_cell.length_b   1.000
_cell.length_c   1.000
_cell.angle_alpha   90.00
_cell.angle_beta   90.00
_cell.angle_gamma   90.00
#
_symmetry.space_group_name_H-M   'P 1'
#
loop_
_entity.id
_entity.type
_entity.pdbx_description
1 polymer ?
#
loop_
_entity_poly.entity_id
_entity_poly.type
_entity_poly.pdbx_seq_one_letter_code
_entity_poly.pdbx_strand_id
1 'polypeptide(L)' 'EDLVKSGIVDPTKVVRTALQNAASVAGLLITTEAMVAEKPEKKKEAPPMPHGDEF' A
#
# COMPACT_ATOMS: atom_id res chain seq x y z
N GLU A 1 5.77 -31.89 12.47
CA GLU A 1 6.48 -31.05 13.46
C GLU A 1 5.45 -30.40 14.38
N ASP A 2 5.74 -30.23 15.66
CA ASP A 2 4.85 -29.54 16.60
C ASP A 2 5.37 -28.10 16.78
N LEU A 3 4.68 -27.14 16.14
CA LEU A 3 5.09 -25.73 16.08
C LEU A 3 5.09 -25.05 17.45
N VAL A 4 4.23 -25.53 18.36
CA VAL A 4 4.18 -25.01 19.73
C VAL A 4 5.38 -25.51 20.51
N LYS A 5 5.73 -26.80 20.38
CA LYS A 5 6.94 -27.36 21.01
C LYS A 5 8.23 -26.78 20.43
N SER A 6 8.24 -26.36 19.16
CA SER A 6 9.38 -25.67 18.54
C SER A 6 9.46 -24.18 18.88
N GLY A 7 8.53 -23.65 19.69
CA GLY A 7 8.52 -22.24 20.13
C GLY A 7 8.03 -21.25 19.07
N ILE A 8 7.45 -21.73 17.97
CA ILE A 8 6.88 -20.89 16.91
C ILE A 8 5.42 -20.60 17.26
N VAL A 9 5.21 -19.53 18.02
CA VAL A 9 3.90 -19.13 18.53
C VAL A 9 3.62 -17.67 18.19
N ASP A 10 2.52 -17.43 17.48
CA ASP A 10 2.05 -16.08 17.19
C ASP A 10 1.11 -15.57 18.29
N PRO A 11 1.25 -14.31 18.75
CA PRO A 11 0.34 -13.76 19.74
C PRO A 11 -1.11 -13.73 19.24
N THR A 12 -2.07 -14.07 20.11
CA THR A 12 -3.50 -14.10 19.78
C THR A 12 -4.01 -12.80 19.15
N LYS A 13 -3.50 -11.65 19.61
CA LYS A 13 -3.86 -10.34 19.05
C LYS A 13 -3.39 -10.19 17.60
N VAL A 14 -2.19 -10.68 17.26
CA VAL A 14 -1.60 -10.55 15.93
C VAL A 14 -2.46 -11.30 14.90
N VAL A 15 -2.73 -12.58 15.15
CA VAL A 15 -3.52 -13.40 14.22
C VAL A 15 -4.95 -12.85 14.07
N ARG A 16 -5.59 -12.45 15.18
CA ARG A 16 -6.95 -11.91 15.15
C ARG A 16 -7.03 -10.60 14.36
N THR A 17 -6.16 -9.64 14.68
CA THR A 17 -6.19 -8.32 14.02
C THR A 17 -5.81 -8.43 12.56
N ALA A 18 -4.83 -9.27 12.20
CA ALA A 18 -4.47 -9.52 10.80
C ALA A 18 -5.67 -10.04 9.99
N LEU A 19 -6.37 -11.05 10.51
CA LEU A 19 -7.51 -11.65 9.84
C LEU A 19 -8.68 -10.66 9.69
N GLN A 20 -9.00 -9.92 10.76
CA GLN A 20 -10.09 -8.95 10.78
C GLN A 20 -9.84 -7.79 9.80
N ASN A 21 -8.61 -7.25 9.78
CA ASN A 21 -8.25 -6.17 8.87
C ASN A 21 -8.28 -6.65 7.40
N ALA A 22 -7.77 -7.84 7.13
CA ALA A 22 -7.80 -8.42 5.79
C ALA A 22 -9.24 -8.65 5.32
N ALA A 23 -10.09 -9.24 6.15
CA ALA A 23 -11.50 -9.46 5.83
C ALA A 23 -12.26 -8.14 5.60
N SER A 24 -11.96 -7.10 6.37
CA SER A 24 -12.55 -5.76 6.21
C SER A 24 -12.23 -5.15 4.84
N VAL A 25 -10.95 -5.14 4.45
CA VAL A 25 -10.52 -4.61 3.15
C VAL A 25 -11.05 -5.46 2.01
N ALA A 26 -11.00 -6.78 2.13
CA ALA A 26 -11.55 -7.69 1.12
C ALA A 26 -13.06 -7.48 0.94
N GLY A 27 -13.80 -7.30 2.04
CA GLY A 27 -15.23 -7.01 2.03
C GLY A 27 -15.54 -5.71 1.29
N LEU A 28 -14.78 -4.64 1.55
CA LEU A 28 -14.90 -3.38 0.83
C LEU A 28 -14.65 -3.55 -0.68
N LEU A 29 -13.61 -4.28 -1.07
CA LEU A 29 -13.24 -4.45 -2.47
C LEU A 29 -14.25 -5.31 -3.24
N ILE A 30 -14.78 -6.38 -2.63
CA ILE A 30 -15.78 -7.27 -3.26
C ILE A 30 -17.08 -6.53 -3.58
N THR A 31 -17.51 -5.60 -2.72
CA THR A 31 -18.75 -4.84 -2.92
C THR A 31 -18.54 -3.53 -3.70
N THR A 32 -17.31 -3.23 -4.09
CA THR A 32 -16.99 -2.04 -4.89
C THR A 32 -17.06 -2.40 -6.37
N GLU A 33 -18.13 -1.98 -7.04
CA GLU A 33 -18.38 -2.26 -8.46
C GLU A 33 -17.45 -1.51 -9.43
N ALA A 34 -16.85 -0.38 -9.00
CA ALA A 34 -15.96 0.41 -9.85
C ALA A 34 -14.90 1.16 -9.04
N MET A 35 -13.68 1.23 -9.58
CA MET A 35 -12.58 2.04 -9.06
C MET A 35 -12.11 3.02 -10.13
N VAL A 36 -11.95 4.29 -9.77
CA VAL A 36 -11.44 5.34 -10.67
C VAL A 36 -10.04 5.73 -10.21
N ALA A 37 -9.09 5.75 -11.13
CA ALA A 37 -7.73 6.22 -10.88
C ALA A 37 -7.34 7.26 -11.93
N GLU A 38 -6.62 8.30 -11.50
CA GLU A 38 -6.07 9.30 -12.40
C GLU A 38 -4.82 8.77 -13.10
N LYS A 39 -4.65 9.14 -14.37
CA LYS A 39 -3.44 8.77 -15.11
C LYS A 39 -2.24 9.51 -14.50
N PRO A 40 -1.09 8.83 -14.29
CA PRO A 40 0.12 9.52 -13.85
C PRO A 40 0.44 10.68 -14.78
N GLU A 41 0.61 11.88 -14.22
CA GLU A 41 1.05 13.02 -15.00
C GLU A 41 2.44 12.74 -15.57
N LYS A 42 2.63 12.98 -16.87
CA LYS A 42 3.99 13.13 -17.39
C LYS A 42 4.55 14.37 -16.70
N LYS A 43 5.62 14.22 -15.92
CA LYS A 43 6.41 15.37 -15.45
C LYS A 43 6.66 16.25 -16.67
N LYS A 44 6.05 17.44 -16.70
CA LYS A 44 6.43 18.45 -17.67
C LYS A 44 7.90 18.69 -17.40
N GLU A 45 8.75 18.51 -18.42
CA GLU A 45 10.10 19.03 -18.37
C GLU A 45 9.96 20.50 -17.98
N ALA A 46 10.43 20.85 -16.79
CA ALA A 46 10.43 22.24 -16.37
C ALA A 46 11.17 23.00 -17.47
N PRO A 47 10.62 24.10 -18.01
CA PRO A 47 11.31 24.87 -19.02
C PRO A 47 12.72 25.19 -18.50
N PRO A 48 13.77 25.02 -19.31
CA PRO A 48 15.13 25.31 -18.88
C PRO A 48 15.15 26.73 -18.32
N MET A 49 15.41 26.84 -17.02
CA MET A 49 15.65 28.12 -16.37
C MET A 49 16.83 28.77 -17.11
N PRO A 50 16.69 30.00 -17.62
CA PRO A 50 17.80 30.72 -18.24
C PRO A 50 18.97 30.72 -17.25
N HIS A 51 20.09 30.10 -17.63
CA HIS A 51 21.35 30.40 -16.98
C HIS A 51 21.60 31.89 -17.21
N GLY A 52 21.69 32.65 -16.12
CA GLY A 52 21.97 34.07 -16.18
C GLY A 52 23.27 34.27 -16.94
N ASP A 53 23.18 35.03 -18.04
CA ASP A 53 24.35 35.52 -18.75
C ASP A 53 25.23 36.32 -17.79
N GLU A 54 26.51 36.01 -17.89
CA GLU A 54 27.64 36.64 -17.24
C GLU A 54 27.52 38.17 -17.21
N PHE A 55 27.41 38.79 -16.02
CA PHE A 55 28.04 40.05 -15.58
C PHE A 55 27.99 40.17 -14.05
#